data_AF-O96344-F1
#
_entry.id   AF-O96344-F1
#
_cell.length_a   1.000
_cell.length_b   1.000
_cell.length_c   1.000
_cell.angle_alpha   90.00
_cell.angle_beta   90.00
_cell.angle_gamma   90.00
#
_symmetry.space_group_name_H-M   'P 1'
#
loop_
_entity.id
_entity.type
_entity.pdbx_description
1 polymer ?
#
loop_
_entity_poly.entity_id
_entity_poly.type
_entity_poly.pdbx_seq_one_letter_code
_entity_poly.pdbx_strand_id
1 'polypeptide(L)'
;DEHTLESYFQTHLSWLTDIQKDEIRKMKEEGKSKAEIQKTVFHYYDGLTGDKKKEAVEKLRGGCNELLKQIVGEEKVAELKRMKESGMDFEQIKAKVESILDHVTDETQKQKVQEYGAACRKVYAETDSRQKR
;
A
#
# COMPACT_ATOMS: atom_id res chain seq x y z
N ASP A 1 6.26 -4.41 -18.64
CA ASP A 1 5.64 -4.95 -17.41
C ASP A 1 6.58 -4.79 -16.21
N GLU A 2 6.32 -3.80 -15.35
CA GLU A 2 7.22 -3.41 -14.23
C GLU A 2 6.78 -3.92 -12.86
N HIS A 3 5.88 -4.92 -12.81
CA HIS A 3 5.24 -5.41 -11.58
C HIS A 3 5.32 -6.93 -11.42
N THR A 4 6.54 -7.47 -11.35
CA THR A 4 6.73 -8.88 -10.96
C THR A 4 6.72 -9.03 -9.44
N LEU A 5 6.33 -10.21 -8.95
CA LEU A 5 6.37 -10.54 -7.52
C LEU A 5 7.78 -10.34 -6.93
N GLU A 6 8.81 -10.66 -7.71
CA GLU A 6 10.21 -10.52 -7.30
C GLU A 6 10.62 -9.05 -7.15
N SER A 7 10.15 -8.16 -8.04
CA SER A 7 10.35 -6.71 -7.88
C SER A 7 9.75 -6.22 -6.55
N TYR A 8 8.58 -6.71 -6.17
CA TYR A 8 7.98 -6.38 -4.88
C TYR A 8 8.79 -6.90 -3.69
N PHE A 9 9.35 -8.11 -3.76
CA PHE A 9 10.23 -8.64 -2.71
C PHE A 9 11.53 -7.85 -2.51
N GLN A 10 11.99 -7.15 -3.53
CA GLN A 10 13.18 -6.29 -3.44
C GLN A 10 12.84 -4.86 -2.99
N THR A 11 11.58 -4.45 -3.11
CA THR A 11 11.11 -3.09 -2.83
C THR A 11 10.13 -3.05 -1.66
N HIS A 12 8.82 -3.05 -1.93
CA HIS A 12 7.74 -2.79 -0.97
C HIS A 12 7.52 -3.94 0.03
N LEU A 13 8.00 -5.13 -0.30
CA LEU A 13 7.93 -6.35 0.50
C LEU A 13 9.31 -6.83 0.98
N SER A 14 10.33 -5.95 0.94
CA SER A 14 11.70 -6.30 1.35
C SER A 14 11.81 -6.69 2.82
N TRP A 15 10.87 -6.24 3.65
CA TRP A 15 10.78 -6.50 5.10
C TRP A 15 10.36 -7.94 5.44
N LEU A 16 9.87 -8.71 4.46
CA LEU A 16 9.58 -10.12 4.64
C LEU A 16 10.88 -10.93 4.80
N THR A 17 10.84 -11.97 5.62
CA THR A 17 11.93 -12.94 5.69
C THR A 17 11.99 -13.79 4.42
N ASP A 18 13.13 -14.42 4.14
CA ASP A 18 13.27 -15.29 2.97
C ASP A 18 12.28 -16.46 3.01
N ILE A 19 12.02 -17.02 4.20
CA ILE A 19 11.00 -18.06 4.40
C ILE A 19 9.60 -17.56 4.01
N GLN A 20 9.24 -16.32 4.39
CA GLN A 20 7.94 -15.74 4.04
C GLN A 20 7.83 -15.44 2.54
N LYS A 21 8.93 -15.00 1.91
CA LYS A 21 8.99 -14.78 0.45
C LYS A 21 8.83 -16.08 -0.31
N ASP A 22 9.46 -17.16 0.15
CA ASP A 22 9.34 -18.50 -0.42
C ASP A 22 7.91 -19.04 -0.32
N GLU A 23 7.24 -18.86 0.83
CA GLU A 23 5.84 -19.24 1.00
C GLU A 23 4.94 -18.50 0.00
N ILE A 24 5.13 -17.19 -0.16
CA ILE A 24 4.35 -16.40 -1.13
C ILE A 24 4.67 -16.80 -2.58
N ARG A 25 5.92 -17.17 -2.89
CA ARG A 25 6.30 -17.68 -4.21
C ARG A 25 5.57 -18.99 -4.51
N LYS A 26 5.55 -19.91 -3.54
CA LYS A 26 4.81 -21.18 -3.63
C LYS A 26 3.31 -20.95 -3.81
N MET A 27 2.70 -20.01 -3.07
CA MET A 27 1.29 -19.64 -3.27
C MET A 27 1.03 -19.21 -4.71
N LYS A 28 1.91 -18.38 -5.29
CA LYS A 28 1.78 -17.94 -6.68
C LYS A 28 1.89 -19.11 -7.67
N GLU A 29 2.83 -20.03 -7.45
CA GLU A 29 3.02 -21.24 -8.26
C GLU A 29 1.81 -22.19 -8.19
N GLU A 30 1.19 -22.27 -7.02
CA GLU A 30 -0.05 -23.04 -6.78
C GLU A 30 -1.31 -22.38 -7.37
N GLY A 31 -1.16 -21.23 -8.05
CA GLY A 31 -2.26 -20.51 -8.68
C GLY A 31 -3.16 -19.76 -7.69
N LYS A 32 -2.66 -19.46 -6.48
CA LYS A 32 -3.40 -18.65 -5.51
C LYS A 32 -3.67 -17.25 -6.03
N SER A 33 -4.85 -16.75 -5.70
CA SER A 33 -5.27 -15.42 -6.12
C SER A 33 -4.40 -14.33 -5.47
N LYS A 34 -4.31 -13.16 -6.12
CA LYS A 34 -3.63 -12.00 -5.54
C LYS A 34 -4.19 -11.62 -4.17
N ALA A 35 -5.52 -11.75 -4.00
CA ALA A 35 -6.19 -11.48 -2.74
C ALA A 35 -5.74 -12.44 -1.62
N GLU A 36 -5.58 -13.74 -1.92
CA GLU A 36 -5.03 -14.71 -0.96
C GLU A 36 -3.58 -14.37 -0.59
N ILE A 37 -2.75 -14.03 -1.59
CA ILE A 37 -1.35 -13.64 -1.35
C ILE A 37 -1.28 -12.36 -0.49
N GLN A 38 -2.07 -11.34 -0.82
CA GLN A 38 -2.13 -10.11 -0.02
C GLN A 38 -2.57 -10.39 1.41
N LYS A 39 -3.59 -11.25 1.61
CA LYS A 39 -4.03 -11.65 2.94
C LYS A 39 -2.89 -12.25 3.75
N THR A 40 -2.07 -13.12 3.15
CA THR A 40 -0.88 -13.69 3.80
C THR A 40 0.16 -12.62 4.12
N VAL A 41 0.47 -11.70 3.19
CA VAL A 41 1.38 -10.57 3.45
C VAL A 41 0.89 -9.74 4.64
N PHE A 42 -0.40 -9.41 4.69
CA PHE A 42 -0.97 -8.64 5.79
C PHE A 42 -1.02 -9.40 7.11
N HIS A 43 -1.16 -10.73 7.07
CA HIS A 43 -1.04 -11.57 8.25
C HIS A 43 0.36 -11.47 8.87
N TYR A 44 1.43 -11.56 8.08
CA TYR A 44 2.80 -11.36 8.57
C TYR A 44 2.99 -9.94 9.11
N TYR A 45 2.51 -8.94 8.37
CA TYR A 45 2.56 -7.55 8.80
C TYR A 45 1.91 -7.34 10.17
N ASP A 46 0.73 -7.92 10.41
CA ASP A 46 0.00 -7.78 11.68
C ASP A 46 0.72 -8.44 12.87
N GLY A 47 1.53 -9.46 12.62
CA GLY A 47 2.38 -10.09 13.64
C GLY A 47 3.63 -9.27 14.01
N LEU A 48 3.98 -8.23 13.24
CA LEU A 48 5.16 -7.40 13.53
C LEU A 48 4.92 -6.42 14.66
N THR A 49 5.97 -6.16 15.44
CA THR A 49 6.02 -5.13 16.47
C THR A 49 7.33 -4.34 16.39
N GLY A 50 7.43 -3.26 17.18
CA GLY A 50 8.66 -2.47 17.29
C GLY A 50 9.18 -1.92 15.95
N ASP A 51 10.50 -2.01 15.75
CA ASP A 51 11.18 -1.44 14.58
C ASP A 51 10.89 -2.21 13.29
N LYS A 52 10.68 -3.53 13.38
CA LYS A 52 10.25 -4.32 12.20
C LYS A 52 8.89 -3.85 11.67
N LYS A 53 7.96 -3.51 12.56
CA LYS A 53 6.67 -2.94 12.16
C LYS A 53 6.84 -1.57 11.52
N LYS A 54 7.76 -0.72 12.03
CA LYS A 54 8.06 0.59 11.42
C LYS A 54 8.58 0.42 10.00
N GLU A 55 9.58 -0.43 9.81
CA GLU A 55 10.16 -0.72 8.50
C GLU A 55 9.09 -1.21 7.52
N ALA A 56 8.27 -2.19 7.94
CA ALA A 56 7.20 -2.71 7.09
C ALA A 56 6.16 -1.64 6.71
N VAL A 57 5.76 -0.76 7.64
CA VAL A 57 4.86 0.37 7.35
C VAL A 57 5.47 1.30 6.30
N GLU A 58 6.74 1.66 6.44
CA GLU A 58 7.41 2.56 5.50
C GLU A 58 7.50 1.96 4.09
N LYS A 59 7.87 0.68 3.99
CA LYS A 59 7.96 -0.05 2.72
C LYS A 59 6.59 -0.21 2.05
N LEU A 60 5.57 -0.64 2.81
CA LEU A 60 4.20 -0.77 2.29
C LEU A 60 3.60 0.59 1.90
N ARG A 61 3.91 1.66 2.64
CA ARG A 61 3.49 3.02 2.30
C ARG A 61 4.09 3.47 0.96
N GLY A 62 5.35 3.10 0.68
CA GLY A 62 5.97 3.31 -0.63
C GLY A 62 5.14 2.71 -1.76
N GLY A 63 4.79 1.43 -1.65
CA GLY A 63 3.96 0.74 -2.64
C GLY A 63 2.57 1.35 -2.80
N CYS A 64 1.92 1.76 -1.71
CA CYS A 64 0.65 2.47 -1.77
C CYS A 64 0.75 3.83 -2.48
N ASN A 65 1.85 4.57 -2.30
CA ASN A 65 2.05 5.83 -2.99
C ASN A 65 2.28 5.64 -4.49
N GLU A 66 3.06 4.62 -4.89
CA GLU A 66 3.25 4.27 -6.29
C GLU A 66 1.94 3.86 -6.94
N LEU A 67 1.16 3.01 -6.26
CA LEU A 67 -0.15 2.59 -6.74
C LEU A 67 -1.11 3.78 -6.87
N LEU A 68 -1.15 4.66 -5.87
CA LEU A 68 -1.96 5.87 -5.92
C LEU A 68 -1.54 6.75 -7.10
N LYS A 69 -0.23 6.96 -7.32
CA LYS A 69 0.29 7.70 -8.48
C LYS A 69 -0.14 7.07 -9.81
N GLN A 70 -0.19 5.74 -9.91
CA GLN A 70 -0.68 5.06 -11.11
C GLN A 70 -2.19 5.23 -11.35
N ILE A 71 -2.97 5.31 -10.28
CA ILE A 71 -4.43 5.43 -10.35
C ILE A 71 -4.86 6.86 -10.67
N VAL A 72 -4.29 7.84 -9.96
CA VAL A 72 -4.77 9.24 -10.01
C VAL A 72 -3.81 10.19 -10.72
N GLY A 73 -2.63 9.71 -11.12
CA GLY A 73 -1.60 10.51 -11.77
C GLY A 73 -0.73 11.32 -10.80
N GLU A 74 0.37 11.85 -11.34
CA GLU A 74 1.36 12.61 -10.57
C GLU A 74 0.82 13.93 -10.02
N GLU A 75 -0.02 14.63 -10.78
CA GLU A 75 -0.60 15.91 -10.39
C GLU A 75 -1.41 15.79 -9.09
N LYS A 76 -2.28 14.77 -9.00
CA LYS A 76 -3.10 14.53 -7.82
C LYS A 76 -2.29 14.09 -6.62
N VAL A 77 -1.25 13.29 -6.81
CA VAL A 77 -0.32 12.95 -5.72
C VAL A 77 0.44 14.18 -5.23
N ALA A 78 0.87 15.07 -6.13
CA ALA A 78 1.52 16.33 -5.76
C ALA A 78 0.57 17.26 -4.99
N GLU A 79 -0.70 17.34 -5.39
CA GLU A 79 -1.76 18.07 -4.65
C GLU A 79 -1.88 17.55 -3.21
N LEU A 80 -2.03 16.23 -3.04
CA LEU A 80 -2.14 15.59 -1.71
C LEU A 80 -0.90 15.81 -0.85
N LYS A 81 0.30 15.79 -1.45
CA LYS A 81 1.55 16.07 -0.75
C LYS A 81 1.60 17.51 -0.23
N ARG A 82 1.21 18.49 -1.06
CA ARG A 82 1.12 19.90 -0.66
C ARG A 82 0.13 20.12 0.48
N MET A 83 -1.02 19.42 0.44
CA MET A 83 -2.01 19.47 1.53
C MET A 83 -1.38 19.01 2.85
N LYS A 84 -0.64 17.88 2.83
CA LYS A 84 0.08 17.40 4.01
C LYS A 84 1.13 18.40 4.50
N GLU A 85 1.90 18.99 3.60
CA GLU A 85 2.93 19.99 3.93
C GLU A 85 2.34 21.29 4.48
N SER A 86 1.12 21.65 4.04
CA SER A 86 0.38 22.81 4.56
C SER A 86 -0.23 22.61 5.95
N GLY A 87 -0.04 21.42 6.55
CA GLY A 87 -0.53 21.12 7.89
C GLY A 87 -1.98 20.62 7.95
N MET A 88 -2.58 20.23 6.83
CA MET A 88 -3.88 19.55 6.86
C MET A 88 -3.78 18.23 7.63
N ASP A 89 -4.82 17.95 8.39
CA ASP A 89 -4.88 16.72 9.16
C ASP A 89 -5.12 15.50 8.25
N PHE A 90 -4.91 14.33 8.84
CA PHE A 90 -5.05 13.06 8.15
C PHE A 90 -6.47 12.81 7.60
N GLU A 91 -7.52 13.19 8.32
CA GLU A 91 -8.89 12.94 7.88
C GLU A 91 -9.26 13.84 6.69
N GLN A 92 -8.77 15.08 6.67
CA GLN A 92 -8.93 15.97 5.51
C GLN A 92 -8.25 15.41 4.26
N ILE A 93 -7.01 14.93 4.40
CA ILE A 93 -6.25 14.32 3.30
C ILE A 93 -6.95 13.04 2.83
N LYS A 94 -7.40 12.20 3.77
CA LYS A 94 -8.13 10.96 3.47
C LYS A 94 -9.43 11.23 2.72
N ALA A 95 -10.24 12.19 3.15
CA ALA A 95 -11.47 12.58 2.47
C ALA A 95 -11.19 13.07 1.04
N LYS A 96 -10.09 13.81 0.84
CA LYS A 96 -9.66 14.22 -0.49
C LYS A 96 -9.24 13.04 -1.36
N VAL A 97 -8.49 12.08 -0.81
CA VAL A 97 -8.13 10.84 -1.53
C VAL A 97 -9.39 10.11 -1.95
N GLU A 98 -10.35 9.89 -1.04
CA GLU A 98 -11.62 9.23 -1.34
C GLU A 98 -12.38 9.96 -2.46
N SER A 99 -12.49 11.29 -2.37
CA SER A 99 -13.09 12.10 -3.44
C SER A 99 -12.40 11.95 -4.79
N ILE A 100 -11.06 11.92 -4.84
CA ILE A 100 -10.32 11.70 -6.09
C ILE A 100 -10.61 10.30 -6.64
N LEU A 101 -10.62 9.29 -5.77
CA LEU A 101 -10.86 7.89 -6.16
C LEU A 101 -12.28 7.67 -6.68
N ASP A 102 -13.28 8.39 -6.17
CA ASP A 102 -14.67 8.32 -6.65
C ASP A 102 -14.83 8.84 -8.09
N HIS A 103 -13.93 9.71 -8.53
CA HIS A 103 -13.92 10.23 -9.91
C HIS A 103 -13.08 9.38 -10.87
N VAL A 104 -12.48 8.28 -10.40
CA VAL A 104 -11.75 7.35 -11.28
C VAL A 104 -12.75 6.59 -12.14
N THR A 105 -12.72 6.81 -13.45
CA THR A 105 -13.63 6.16 -14.41
C THR A 105 -13.05 4.92 -15.06
N ASP A 106 -11.72 4.77 -15.09
CA ASP A 106 -11.05 3.62 -15.69
C ASP A 106 -11.28 2.35 -14.86
N GLU A 107 -11.82 1.30 -15.50
CA GLU A 107 -12.18 0.05 -14.83
C GLU A 107 -10.97 -0.70 -14.25
N THR A 108 -9.81 -0.63 -14.92
CA THR A 108 -8.57 -1.25 -14.41
C THR A 108 -8.10 -0.54 -13.13
N GLN A 109 -8.19 0.79 -13.12
CA GLN A 109 -7.84 1.58 -11.95
C GLN A 109 -8.85 1.41 -10.81
N LYS A 110 -10.16 1.35 -11.10
CA LYS A 110 -11.20 1.01 -10.11
C LYS A 110 -10.94 -0.36 -9.47
N GLN A 111 -10.58 -1.36 -10.29
CA GLN A 111 -10.25 -2.68 -9.76
C GLN A 111 -9.05 -2.64 -8.82
N LYS A 112 -8.01 -1.87 -9.14
CA LYS A 112 -6.88 -1.64 -8.22
C LYS A 112 -7.32 -0.93 -6.93
N VAL A 113 -8.22 0.04 -6.99
CA VAL A 113 -8.78 0.70 -5.79
C VAL A 113 -9.53 -0.30 -4.92
N GLN A 114 -10.33 -1.18 -5.52
CA GLN A 114 -11.06 -2.22 -4.78
C GLN A 114 -10.12 -3.26 -4.17
N GLU A 115 -9.11 -3.68 -4.92
CA GLU A 115 -8.14 -4.71 -4.52
C GLU A 115 -7.22 -4.23 -3.40
N TYR A 116 -6.66 -3.01 -3.50
CA TYR A 116 -5.62 -2.52 -2.59
C TYR A 116 -6.09 -1.42 -1.63
N GLY A 117 -7.25 -0.81 -1.85
CA GLY A 117 -7.67 0.39 -1.12
C GLY A 117 -7.80 0.17 0.39
N ALA A 118 -8.38 -0.96 0.81
CA ALA A 118 -8.51 -1.29 2.24
C ALA A 118 -7.13 -1.48 2.90
N ALA A 119 -6.23 -2.18 2.21
CA ALA A 119 -4.85 -2.38 2.63
C ALA A 119 -4.09 -1.05 2.78
N CYS A 120 -4.15 -0.19 1.78
CA CYS A 120 -3.46 1.11 1.82
C CYS A 120 -4.03 2.05 2.88
N ARG A 121 -5.36 2.09 3.07
CA ARG A 121 -5.97 2.85 4.18
C ARG A 121 -5.42 2.43 5.54
N LYS A 122 -5.26 1.13 5.79
CA LYS A 122 -4.68 0.61 7.04
C LYS A 122 -3.23 1.06 7.23
N VAL A 123 -2.41 1.00 6.18
CA VAL A 123 -1.00 1.44 6.21
C VAL A 123 -0.88 2.95 6.48
N TYR A 124 -1.72 3.76 5.83
CA TYR A 124 -1.72 5.21 6.03
C TYR A 124 -2.18 5.61 7.45
N ALA A 125 -3.22 4.95 7.99
CA ALA A 125 -3.68 5.19 9.35
C ALA A 125 -2.60 4.81 10.39
N GLU A 126 -1.92 3.68 10.20
CA GLU A 126 -0.79 3.28 11.06
C GLU A 126 0.34 4.33 10.99
N THR A 127 0.64 4.84 9.80
CA THR A 127 1.65 5.90 9.61
C THR A 127 1.27 7.16 10.39
N ASP A 128 0.05 7.66 10.25
CA ASP A 128 -0.43 8.86 10.96
C ASP A 128 -0.38 8.68 12.49
N SER A 129 -0.87 7.55 12.99
CA SER A 129 -0.86 7.24 14.42
C SER A 129 0.54 7.28 15.04
N ARG A 130 1.58 6.97 14.26
CA ARG A 130 2.99 7.02 14.68
C ARG A 130 3.58 8.43 14.61
N GLN A 131 3.15 9.27 13.67
CA GLN A 131 3.60 10.67 13.60
C GLN A 131 3.09 11.51 14.78
N LYS A 132 2.02 11.06 15.44
CA LYS A 132 1.43 11.71 16.63
C LYS A 132 2.01 11.24 17.96
N ARG A 133 2.87 10.20 17.97
CA ARG A 133 3.54 9.65 19.16
C ARG A 133 4.92 10.26 19.31
#